data_AF-A0AA88TKX1-F1
#
_entry.id   AF-A0AA88TKX1-F1
#
_cell.length_a   1.000
_cell.length_b   1.000
_cell.length_c   1.000
_cell.angle_alpha   90.00
_cell.angle_beta   90.00
_cell.angle_gamma   90.00
#
_symmetry.space_group_name_H-M   'P 1'
#
loop_
_entity.id
_entity.type
_entity.pdbx_description
1 polymer ?
#
loop_
_entity_poly.entity_id
_entity_poly.type
_entity_poly.pdbx_seq_one_letter_code
_entity_poly.pdbx_strand_id
1 'polypeptide(L)'
;MQRFFGLEESGDVDPQTIVAMRRARCGLSDVEQFKKTMRWTNRTLTYRISRFGSKLTVAQVRTAFRQAWKLWAQAVPLKLRRQRKSDADIVISFNNKDHEDGSPFDGEGGILAHAFFPGPGIGGDVHFDDEEAWTSTNAKGCNLLAVAVHEFGHALGLPHSSDPGAIMFPAYNFGLHTVLQLSFHDVKDIQEMYGKKEISLDRLPPKTPDKCDPTLSFDAVTGFQQELVFFKDRFIWRYIPVLGK
;
A
#
# COMPACT_ATOMS: atom_id res chain seq x y z
N MET A 1 17.08 2.84 3.96
CA MET A 1 16.33 3.68 3.01
C MET A 1 16.70 3.31 1.56
N GLN A 2 17.87 3.68 1.03
CA GLN A 2 18.20 3.48 -0.40
C GLN A 2 17.98 2.04 -0.89
N ARG A 3 18.53 1.05 -0.16
CA ARG A 3 18.27 -0.38 -0.38
C ARG A 3 16.79 -0.73 -0.49
N PHE A 4 15.97 -0.23 0.43
CA PHE A 4 14.53 -0.56 0.53
C PHE A 4 13.77 -0.06 -0.70
N PHE A 5 14.16 1.10 -1.23
CA PHE A 5 13.58 1.70 -2.42
C PHE A 5 14.26 1.25 -3.73
N GLY A 6 15.22 0.32 -3.68
CA GLY A 6 15.94 -0.17 -4.85
C GLY A 6 16.83 0.88 -5.52
N LEU A 7 17.29 1.87 -4.76
CA LEU A 7 18.26 2.88 -5.19
C LEU A 7 19.70 2.38 -5.01
N GLU A 8 20.65 3.04 -5.64
CA GLU A 8 22.07 2.81 -5.38
C GLU A 8 22.41 3.05 -3.90
N GLU A 9 23.05 2.08 -3.25
CA GLU A 9 23.40 2.15 -1.82
C GLU A 9 24.69 2.98 -1.61
N SER A 10 24.67 4.25 -2.03
CA SER A 10 25.83 5.16 -1.93
C SER A 10 26.07 5.67 -0.51
N GLY A 11 25.01 5.73 0.32
CA GLY A 11 25.03 6.41 1.61
C GLY A 11 24.85 7.94 1.52
N ASP A 12 24.87 8.50 0.31
CA ASP A 12 24.68 9.93 0.06
C ASP A 12 23.22 10.29 -0.17
N VAL A 13 22.81 11.50 0.21
CA VAL A 13 21.46 12.03 -0.08
C VAL A 13 21.44 12.61 -1.50
N ASP A 14 21.61 11.74 -2.48
CA ASP A 14 21.64 12.10 -3.91
C ASP A 14 20.24 12.57 -4.41
N PRO A 15 20.15 13.18 -5.61
CA PRO A 15 18.88 13.66 -6.14
C PRO A 15 17.78 12.59 -6.27
N GLN A 16 18.12 11.33 -6.58
CA GLN A 16 17.13 10.25 -6.67
C GLN A 16 16.63 9.85 -5.28
N THR A 17 17.53 9.83 -4.30
CA THR A 17 17.21 9.63 -2.87
C THR A 17 16.24 10.71 -2.38
N ILE A 18 16.49 11.99 -2.68
CA ILE A 18 15.59 13.10 -2.32
C ILE A 18 14.21 12.93 -2.98
N VAL A 19 14.18 12.59 -4.28
CA VAL A 19 12.92 12.35 -5.01
C VAL A 19 12.14 11.23 -4.36
N ALA A 20 12.79 10.13 -3.96
CA ALA A 20 12.13 9.03 -3.27
C ALA A 20 11.56 9.44 -1.90
N MET A 21 12.31 10.23 -1.10
CA MET A 21 11.87 10.70 0.23
C MET A 21 10.67 11.65 0.17
N ARG A 22 10.55 12.45 -0.90
CA ARG A 22 9.47 13.44 -1.06
C ARG A 22 8.15 12.84 -1.52
N ARG A 23 8.11 11.55 -1.86
CA ARG A 23 6.88 10.89 -2.29
C ARG A 23 5.97 10.72 -1.08
N ALA A 24 4.71 11.10 -1.24
CA ALA A 24 3.68 10.78 -0.26
C ALA A 24 3.63 9.26 -0.01
N ARG A 25 3.45 8.85 1.24
CA ARG A 25 3.67 7.47 1.68
C ARG A 25 2.84 7.12 2.93
N CYS A 26 2.83 5.84 3.29
CA CYS A 26 2.38 5.40 4.61
C CYS A 26 3.33 5.91 5.71
N GLY A 27 2.75 6.24 6.87
CA GLY A 27 3.43 6.76 8.06
C GLY A 27 4.20 5.72 8.87
N LEU A 28 4.03 4.42 8.58
CA LEU A 28 4.79 3.37 9.24
C LEU A 28 6.26 3.34 8.80
N SER A 29 7.12 2.86 9.69
CA SER A 29 8.56 2.72 9.43
C SER A 29 8.86 1.49 8.57
N ASP A 30 9.76 1.66 7.59
CA ASP A 30 10.20 0.61 6.66
C ASP A 30 11.04 -0.50 7.31
N VAL A 31 11.45 -0.30 8.57
CA VAL A 31 12.36 -1.20 9.31
C VAL A 31 11.77 -1.67 10.63
N GLU A 32 10.46 -1.52 10.84
CA GLU A 32 9.82 -2.06 12.04
C GLU A 32 10.07 -3.56 12.19
N GLN A 33 10.27 -3.99 13.43
CA GLN A 33 10.51 -5.40 13.75
C GLN A 33 9.22 -6.21 13.58
N PHE A 34 8.95 -6.58 12.34
CA PHE A 34 7.86 -7.47 12.01
C PHE A 34 8.11 -8.85 12.63
N LYS A 35 7.20 -9.28 13.51
CA LYS A 35 7.17 -10.65 13.99
C LYS A 35 6.01 -11.36 13.30
N LYS A 36 6.26 -12.52 12.68
CA LYS A 36 5.21 -13.36 12.06
C LYS A 36 4.05 -13.73 13.01
N THR A 37 4.21 -13.50 14.31
CA THR A 37 3.18 -13.67 15.35
C THR A 37 2.19 -12.51 15.44
N MET A 38 2.46 -11.35 14.83
CA MET A 38 1.58 -10.17 14.79
C MET A 38 0.43 -10.37 13.80
N ARG A 39 -0.45 -11.33 14.10
CA ARG A 39 -1.60 -11.71 13.28
C ARG A 39 -2.82 -11.92 14.15
N TRP A 40 -4.00 -11.76 13.56
CA TRP A 40 -5.23 -12.14 14.23
C TRP A 40 -5.37 -13.66 14.34
N THR A 41 -5.81 -14.14 15.49
CA THR A 41 -6.11 -15.57 15.71
C THR A 41 -7.53 -15.93 15.28
N ASN A 42 -8.46 -14.97 15.35
CA ASN A 42 -9.82 -15.14 14.90
C ASN A 42 -9.92 -15.00 13.37
N ARG A 43 -10.73 -15.85 12.74
CA ARG A 43 -11.02 -15.78 11.30
C ARG A 43 -12.14 -14.81 10.93
N THR A 44 -12.94 -14.39 11.91
CA THR A 44 -13.96 -13.36 11.72
C THR A 44 -13.53 -12.10 12.44
N LEU A 45 -13.12 -11.09 11.67
CA LEU A 45 -12.74 -9.79 12.18
C LEU A 45 -13.88 -8.80 11.96
N THR A 46 -13.96 -7.86 12.87
CA THR A 46 -14.96 -6.81 12.90
C THR A 46 -14.28 -5.47 12.70
N TYR A 47 -14.92 -4.58 11.96
CA TYR A 47 -14.41 -3.22 11.79
C TYR A 47 -15.51 -2.19 11.94
N ARG A 48 -15.16 -0.99 12.42
CA ARG A 48 -16.08 0.15 12.46
C ARG A 48 -15.38 1.40 11.92
N ILE A 49 -16.18 2.33 11.42
CA ILE A 49 -15.69 3.67 11.05
C ILE A 49 -16.14 4.59 12.18
N SER A 50 -15.20 5.07 12.99
CA SER A 50 -15.48 5.94 14.14
C SER A 50 -15.67 7.39 13.72
N ARG A 51 -14.87 7.85 12.76
CA ARG A 51 -14.89 9.22 12.23
C ARG A 51 -14.77 9.19 10.71
N PHE A 52 -15.60 9.98 10.03
CA PHE A 52 -15.53 10.17 8.59
C PHE A 52 -14.76 11.45 8.28
N GLY A 53 -13.99 11.42 7.19
CA GLY A 53 -13.32 12.60 6.66
C GLY A 53 -14.26 13.58 5.97
N SER A 54 -13.74 14.77 5.70
CA SER A 54 -14.46 15.92 5.15
C SER A 54 -14.51 15.96 3.61
N LYS A 55 -13.59 15.25 2.94
CA LYS A 55 -13.39 15.36 1.47
C LYS A 55 -14.34 14.50 0.62
N LEU A 56 -14.82 13.39 1.16
CA LEU A 56 -15.63 12.41 0.44
C LEU A 56 -16.95 12.16 1.17
N THR A 57 -17.99 11.84 0.41
CA THR A 57 -19.27 11.45 1.01
C THR A 57 -19.12 10.15 1.81
N VAL A 58 -19.95 9.99 2.83
CA VAL A 58 -20.05 8.75 3.63
C VAL A 58 -20.24 7.51 2.75
N ALA A 59 -20.97 7.64 1.63
CA ALA A 59 -21.19 6.54 0.68
C ALA A 59 -19.91 6.16 -0.08
N GLN A 60 -19.13 7.13 -0.53
CA GLN A 60 -17.84 6.91 -1.19
C GLN A 60 -16.85 6.22 -0.25
N VAL A 61 -16.68 6.73 0.98
CA VAL A 61 -15.80 6.13 2.00
C VAL A 61 -16.19 4.68 2.29
N ARG A 62 -17.47 4.43 2.56
CA ARG A 62 -17.98 3.06 2.80
C ARG A 62 -17.77 2.13 1.61
N THR A 63 -17.82 2.65 0.40
CA THR A 63 -17.62 1.86 -0.83
C THR A 63 -16.15 1.50 -0.99
N ALA A 64 -15.24 2.46 -0.83
CA ALA A 64 -13.80 2.24 -0.85
C ALA A 64 -13.39 1.19 0.18
N PHE A 65 -13.77 1.34 1.45
CA PHE A 65 -13.38 0.39 2.49
C PHE A 65 -13.99 -1.01 2.28
N ARG A 66 -15.21 -1.10 1.77
CA ARG A 66 -15.81 -2.40 1.43
C ARG A 66 -15.04 -3.09 0.29
N GLN A 67 -14.63 -2.34 -0.72
CA GLN A 67 -13.83 -2.86 -1.83
C GLN A 67 -12.42 -3.27 -1.37
N ALA A 68 -11.79 -2.49 -0.48
CA ALA A 68 -10.49 -2.82 0.09
C ALA A 68 -10.54 -4.15 0.87
N TRP A 69 -11.51 -4.31 1.78
CA TRP A 69 -11.71 -5.59 2.47
C TRP A 69 -12.01 -6.74 1.53
N LYS A 70 -12.77 -6.49 0.46
CA LYS A 70 -13.08 -7.51 -0.54
C LYS A 70 -11.83 -8.00 -1.28
N LEU A 71 -10.82 -7.15 -1.50
CA LEU A 71 -9.56 -7.56 -2.13
C LEU A 71 -8.79 -8.51 -1.22
N TRP A 72 -8.58 -8.17 0.05
CA TRP A 72 -7.92 -9.07 1.00
C TRP A 72 -8.70 -10.38 1.22
N ALA A 73 -10.02 -10.31 1.34
CA ALA A 73 -10.88 -11.49 1.51
C ALA A 73 -10.95 -12.40 0.27
N GLN A 74 -10.43 -11.97 -0.89
CA GLN A 74 -10.23 -12.86 -2.03
C GLN A 74 -9.01 -13.76 -1.82
N ALA A 75 -7.92 -13.25 -1.24
CA ALA A 75 -6.67 -14.00 -1.07
C ALA A 75 -6.70 -15.00 0.09
N VAL A 76 -7.45 -14.70 1.17
CA VAL A 76 -7.43 -15.47 2.43
C VAL A 76 -8.81 -15.79 2.97
N PRO A 77 -8.97 -16.84 3.81
CA PRO A 77 -10.25 -17.26 4.38
C PRO A 77 -10.68 -16.42 5.59
N LEU A 78 -10.50 -15.09 5.53
CA LEU A 78 -10.96 -14.16 6.57
C LEU A 78 -12.37 -13.63 6.25
N LYS A 79 -13.18 -13.46 7.29
CA LYS A 79 -14.52 -12.85 7.22
C LYS A 79 -14.50 -11.48 7.88
N LEU A 80 -14.74 -10.43 7.10
CA LEU A 80 -14.73 -9.05 7.59
C LEU A 80 -16.16 -8.56 7.77
N ARG A 81 -16.54 -8.18 9.00
CA ARG A 81 -17.89 -7.73 9.35
C ARG A 81 -17.89 -6.30 9.84
N ARG A 82 -18.61 -5.43 9.14
CA ARG A 82 -18.80 -4.05 9.60
C ARG A 82 -19.73 -3.99 10.81
N GLN A 83 -19.31 -3.31 11.86
CA GLN A 83 -20.14 -2.93 12.99
C GLN A 83 -20.54 -1.45 12.93
N ARG A 84 -21.60 -1.08 13.66
CA ARG A 84 -22.13 0.29 13.69
C ARG A 84 -21.91 1.02 15.01
N LYS A 85 -22.05 0.34 16.15
CA LYS A 85 -22.12 0.99 17.47
C LYS A 85 -21.22 0.32 18.52
N SER A 86 -20.99 -0.97 18.42
CA SER A 86 -20.09 -1.71 19.31
C SER A 86 -18.63 -1.49 18.93
N ASP A 87 -17.76 -1.77 19.90
CA ASP A 87 -16.33 -1.86 19.70
C ASP A 87 -15.97 -2.98 18.71
N ALA A 88 -14.87 -2.82 17.99
CA ALA A 88 -14.49 -3.69 16.88
C ALA A 88 -12.99 -3.99 16.90
N ASP A 89 -12.58 -5.09 16.27
CA ASP A 89 -11.16 -5.46 16.17
C ASP A 89 -10.33 -4.42 15.42
N ILE A 90 -10.96 -3.66 14.51
CA ILE A 90 -10.32 -2.62 13.69
C ILE A 90 -11.19 -1.36 13.68
N VAL A 91 -10.71 -0.29 14.28
CA VAL A 91 -11.35 1.03 14.24
C VAL A 91 -10.69 1.89 13.17
N ILE A 92 -11.51 2.41 12.27
CA ILE A 92 -11.05 3.26 11.17
C ILE A 92 -11.49 4.70 11.42
N SER A 93 -10.56 5.65 11.32
CA SER A 93 -10.83 7.07 11.54
C SER A 93 -10.07 7.99 10.58
N PHE A 94 -10.60 9.20 10.41
CA PHE A 94 -9.95 10.30 9.70
C PHE A 94 -9.59 11.38 10.72
N ASN A 95 -8.32 11.77 10.80
CA ASN A 95 -7.81 12.68 11.82
C ASN A 95 -6.89 13.73 11.21
N ASN A 96 -6.60 14.79 11.96
CA ASN A 96 -5.63 15.83 11.56
C ASN A 96 -4.50 15.84 12.58
N LYS A 97 -3.26 16.03 12.14
CA LYS A 97 -2.10 16.29 12.99
C LYS A 97 -2.02 15.35 14.19
N ASP A 98 -1.85 15.90 15.39
CA ASP A 98 -1.89 15.12 16.62
C ASP A 98 -3.32 14.60 16.88
N HIS A 99 -3.41 13.27 17.05
CA HIS A 99 -4.64 12.55 17.29
C HIS A 99 -4.47 11.47 18.37
N GLU A 100 -3.58 11.75 19.34
CA GLU A 100 -3.47 11.06 20.62
C GLU A 100 -3.00 9.59 20.55
N ASP A 101 -2.37 9.18 19.46
CA ASP A 101 -1.79 7.84 19.28
C ASP A 101 -0.25 7.82 19.25
N GLY A 102 0.39 8.99 19.36
CA GLY A 102 1.85 9.17 19.33
C GLY A 102 2.45 9.30 17.93
N SER A 103 1.64 9.25 16.87
CA SER A 103 2.05 9.35 15.47
C SER A 103 1.31 10.50 14.76
N PRO A 104 1.65 11.77 15.02
CA PRO A 104 0.94 12.89 14.44
C PRO A 104 1.12 12.95 12.91
N PHE A 105 0.06 13.32 12.19
CA PHE A 105 0.14 13.61 10.76
C PHE A 105 0.80 14.98 10.47
N ASP A 106 1.25 15.18 9.23
CA ASP A 106 2.01 16.34 8.78
C ASP A 106 1.22 17.33 7.90
N GLY A 107 -0.04 17.03 7.57
CA GLY A 107 -0.93 17.89 6.80
C GLY A 107 -1.06 17.41 5.35
N GLU A 108 -1.14 18.33 4.38
CA GLU A 108 -1.28 17.92 2.97
C GLU A 108 0.03 17.36 2.39
N GLY A 109 -0.02 16.13 1.89
CA GLY A 109 1.12 15.39 1.36
C GLY A 109 1.93 14.73 2.48
N GLY A 110 3.05 14.10 2.12
CA GLY A 110 3.88 13.43 3.12
C GLY A 110 3.22 12.15 3.63
N ILE A 111 2.68 12.15 4.86
CA ILE A 111 2.06 10.97 5.47
C ILE A 111 0.56 10.92 5.14
N LEU A 112 0.18 9.96 4.32
CA LEU A 112 -1.22 9.82 3.87
C LEU A 112 -2.13 9.17 4.93
N ALA A 113 -1.58 8.18 5.63
CA ALA A 113 -2.27 7.33 6.57
C ALA A 113 -1.27 6.46 7.33
N HIS A 114 -1.71 5.82 8.41
CA HIS A 114 -1.02 4.71 9.05
C HIS A 114 -2.01 3.73 9.67
N ALA A 115 -1.51 2.56 10.05
CA ALA A 115 -2.27 1.57 10.78
C ALA A 115 -1.40 0.90 11.84
N PHE A 116 -2.05 0.33 12.86
CA PHE A 116 -1.36 -0.47 13.86
C PHE A 116 -1.45 -1.96 13.49
N PHE A 117 -0.39 -2.71 13.79
CA PHE A 117 -0.41 -4.16 13.64
C PHE A 117 -1.47 -4.82 14.56
N PRO A 118 -1.92 -6.05 14.22
CA PRO A 118 -2.89 -6.80 15.02
C PRO A 118 -2.52 -6.88 16.50
N GLY A 119 -3.45 -6.51 17.38
CA GLY A 119 -3.21 -6.50 18.82
C GLY A 119 -4.40 -5.99 19.63
N PRO A 120 -4.30 -5.96 20.97
CA PRO A 120 -5.33 -5.35 21.82
C PRO A 120 -5.29 -3.81 21.76
N GLY A 121 -6.35 -3.17 22.24
CA GLY A 121 -6.44 -1.70 22.30
C GLY A 121 -6.52 -1.10 20.90
N ILE A 122 -5.58 -0.22 20.55
CA ILE A 122 -5.49 0.38 19.21
C ILE A 122 -4.89 -0.56 18.15
N GLY A 123 -4.47 -1.78 18.54
CA GLY A 123 -3.90 -2.74 17.61
C GLY A 123 -4.89 -3.11 16.51
N GLY A 124 -4.51 -2.90 15.25
CA GLY A 124 -5.38 -3.06 14.08
C GLY A 124 -6.07 -1.77 13.61
N ASP A 125 -6.07 -0.71 14.41
CA ASP A 125 -6.71 0.55 14.04
C ASP A 125 -6.02 1.20 12.84
N VAL A 126 -6.79 1.94 12.06
CA VAL A 126 -6.35 2.57 10.82
C VAL A 126 -6.74 4.04 10.81
N HIS A 127 -5.76 4.91 10.67
CA HIS A 127 -5.92 6.35 10.67
C HIS A 127 -5.55 6.91 9.30
N PHE A 128 -6.44 7.73 8.75
CA PHE A 128 -6.22 8.48 7.51
C PHE A 128 -6.06 9.97 7.84
N ASP A 129 -5.13 10.66 7.21
CA ASP A 129 -5.01 12.11 7.37
C ASP A 129 -6.18 12.80 6.63
N ASP A 130 -7.04 13.54 7.34
CA ASP A 130 -8.17 14.26 6.73
C ASP A 130 -7.75 15.56 6.02
N GLU A 131 -6.50 16.01 6.16
CA GLU A 131 -5.96 17.15 5.41
C GLU A 131 -5.63 16.78 3.95
N GLU A 132 -5.49 15.48 3.64
CA GLU A 132 -5.23 14.97 2.30
C GLU A 132 -6.36 15.25 1.30
N ALA A 133 -5.99 15.41 0.03
CA ALA A 133 -6.93 15.59 -1.07
C ALA A 133 -7.56 14.25 -1.53
N TRP A 134 -8.35 13.60 -0.66
CA TRP A 134 -8.95 12.29 -0.93
C TRP A 134 -9.90 12.29 -2.13
N THR A 135 -9.73 11.30 -3.01
CA THR A 135 -10.56 11.07 -4.20
C THR A 135 -11.14 9.65 -4.19
N SER A 136 -12.30 9.48 -4.85
CA SER A 136 -12.88 8.16 -5.11
C SER A 136 -12.53 7.59 -6.49
N THR A 137 -11.65 8.27 -7.22
CA THR A 137 -11.23 7.93 -8.58
C THR A 137 -9.73 8.15 -8.71
N ASN A 138 -9.10 7.66 -9.77
CA ASN A 138 -7.68 7.92 -10.05
C ASN A 138 -7.42 9.35 -10.58
N ALA A 139 -8.32 10.30 -10.33
CA ALA A 139 -8.13 11.70 -10.65
C ALA A 139 -7.03 12.33 -9.77
N LYS A 140 -6.70 13.61 -10.03
CA LYS A 140 -5.71 14.37 -9.25
C LYS A 140 -6.07 14.36 -7.76
N GLY A 141 -5.19 13.83 -6.93
CA GLY A 141 -5.35 13.65 -5.48
C GLY A 141 -4.97 12.23 -5.03
N CYS A 142 -5.35 11.87 -3.80
CA CYS A 142 -5.02 10.60 -3.17
C CYS A 142 -6.22 9.65 -3.25
N ASN A 143 -6.10 8.54 -3.97
CA ASN A 143 -7.18 7.58 -4.11
C ASN A 143 -7.38 6.82 -2.79
N LEU A 144 -8.50 7.06 -2.11
CA LEU A 144 -8.80 6.48 -0.81
C LEU A 144 -8.84 4.95 -0.84
N LEU A 145 -9.33 4.34 -1.93
CA LEU A 145 -9.36 2.89 -2.05
C LEU A 145 -7.95 2.31 -2.07
N ALA A 146 -7.03 2.94 -2.80
CA ALA A 146 -5.65 2.46 -2.91
C ALA A 146 -4.93 2.51 -1.56
N VAL A 147 -5.00 3.65 -0.86
CA VAL A 147 -4.41 3.80 0.48
C VAL A 147 -5.08 2.85 1.47
N ALA A 148 -6.42 2.73 1.44
CA ALA A 148 -7.12 1.81 2.35
C ALA A 148 -6.72 0.34 2.14
N VAL A 149 -6.45 -0.11 0.91
CA VAL A 149 -5.96 -1.47 0.70
C VAL A 149 -4.60 -1.67 1.36
N HIS A 150 -3.69 -0.70 1.24
CA HIS A 150 -2.38 -0.72 1.90
C HIS A 150 -2.51 -0.78 3.41
N GLU A 151 -3.20 0.18 4.02
CA GLU A 151 -3.33 0.26 5.49
C GLU A 151 -4.09 -0.94 6.07
N PHE A 152 -5.05 -1.51 5.34
CA PHE A 152 -5.72 -2.72 5.77
C PHE A 152 -4.79 -3.94 5.72
N GLY A 153 -3.75 -3.94 4.90
CA GLY A 153 -2.69 -4.94 4.95
C GLY A 153 -1.93 -4.90 6.27
N HIS A 154 -1.59 -3.70 6.75
CA HIS A 154 -0.98 -3.49 8.07
C HIS A 154 -1.89 -3.91 9.21
N ALA A 155 -3.18 -3.54 9.17
CA ALA A 155 -4.17 -3.99 10.14
C ALA A 155 -4.39 -5.52 10.12
N LEU A 156 -3.98 -6.20 9.04
CA LEU A 156 -3.94 -7.66 8.93
C LEU A 156 -2.56 -8.25 9.27
N GLY A 157 -1.55 -7.44 9.58
CA GLY A 157 -0.23 -7.91 9.98
C GLY A 157 0.85 -7.87 8.89
N LEU A 158 0.60 -7.32 7.70
CA LEU A 158 1.64 -7.24 6.68
C LEU A 158 2.57 -6.04 6.94
N PRO A 159 3.90 -6.20 6.90
CA PRO A 159 4.82 -5.07 6.90
C PRO A 159 4.89 -4.42 5.52
N HIS A 160 5.63 -3.31 5.40
CA HIS A 160 5.99 -2.78 4.10
C HIS A 160 6.78 -3.81 3.27
N SER A 161 6.54 -3.79 1.97
CA SER A 161 7.30 -4.54 0.97
C SER A 161 8.29 -3.62 0.26
N SER A 162 9.50 -4.12 -0.02
CA SER A 162 10.46 -3.44 -0.90
C SER A 162 10.15 -3.64 -2.39
N ASP A 163 9.13 -4.44 -2.71
CA ASP A 163 8.68 -4.65 -4.09
C ASP A 163 7.86 -3.44 -4.59
N PRO A 164 8.33 -2.68 -5.59
CA PRO A 164 7.63 -1.48 -6.09
C PRO A 164 6.27 -1.79 -6.75
N GLY A 165 5.99 -3.05 -7.09
CA GLY A 165 4.71 -3.49 -7.64
C GLY A 165 3.70 -3.99 -6.60
N ALA A 166 4.13 -4.12 -5.34
CA ALA A 166 3.29 -4.55 -4.24
C ALA A 166 2.38 -3.41 -3.75
N ILE A 167 1.20 -3.78 -3.27
CA ILE A 167 0.30 -2.85 -2.59
C ILE A 167 0.92 -2.36 -1.30
N MET A 168 1.69 -3.22 -0.61
CA MET A 168 2.41 -2.89 0.61
C MET A 168 3.70 -2.09 0.37
N PHE A 169 3.97 -1.61 -0.84
CA PHE A 169 5.08 -0.67 -1.06
C PHE A 169 4.77 0.66 -0.37
N PRO A 170 5.70 1.25 0.41
CA PRO A 170 5.40 2.37 1.31
C PRO A 170 4.98 3.64 0.59
N ALA A 171 5.61 3.96 -0.55
CA ALA A 171 5.33 5.20 -1.26
C ALA A 171 4.15 5.03 -2.23
N TYR A 172 3.24 6.01 -2.19
CA TYR A 172 2.09 6.08 -3.07
C TYR A 172 2.56 6.11 -4.54
N ASN A 173 2.01 5.18 -5.34
CA ASN A 173 2.40 4.94 -6.73
C ASN A 173 1.18 4.81 -7.67
N PHE A 174 0.00 5.24 -7.24
CA PHE A 174 -1.25 5.11 -7.99
C PHE A 174 -1.52 6.34 -8.85
N GLY A 175 -1.57 6.13 -10.16
CA GLY A 175 -1.90 7.15 -11.15
C GLY A 175 -3.20 6.85 -11.90
N LEU A 176 -3.53 7.71 -12.88
CA LEU A 176 -4.79 7.68 -13.63
C LEU A 176 -5.15 6.29 -14.20
N HIS A 177 -4.15 5.57 -14.72
CA HIS A 177 -4.34 4.28 -15.40
C HIS A 177 -4.03 3.06 -14.52
N THR A 178 -3.77 3.25 -13.22
CA THR A 178 -3.42 2.13 -12.36
C THR A 178 -4.63 1.24 -12.08
N VAL A 179 -4.51 -0.03 -12.42
CA VAL A 179 -5.45 -1.08 -12.00
C VAL A 179 -5.02 -1.61 -10.63
N LEU A 180 -5.90 -1.44 -9.65
CA LEU A 180 -5.68 -1.88 -8.27
C LEU A 180 -5.86 -3.40 -8.15
N GLN A 181 -4.78 -4.10 -7.80
CA GLN A 181 -4.76 -5.54 -7.62
C GLN A 181 -3.59 -5.93 -6.69
N LEU A 182 -3.80 -6.94 -5.85
CA LEU A 182 -2.76 -7.48 -4.99
C LEU A 182 -1.66 -8.13 -5.83
N SER A 183 -0.40 -7.82 -5.53
CA SER A 183 0.75 -8.47 -6.17
C SER A 183 0.93 -9.90 -5.70
N PHE A 184 1.81 -10.63 -6.39
CA PHE A 184 2.24 -11.95 -5.96
C PHE A 184 2.79 -11.95 -4.52
N HIS A 185 3.59 -10.95 -4.13
CA HIS A 185 4.13 -10.86 -2.78
C HIS A 185 3.03 -10.58 -1.76
N ASP A 186 2.13 -9.63 -2.03
CA ASP A 186 1.00 -9.33 -1.13
C ASP A 186 0.16 -10.60 -0.86
N VAL A 187 -0.16 -11.36 -1.91
CA VAL A 187 -0.94 -12.61 -1.81
C VAL A 187 -0.17 -13.71 -1.10
N LYS A 188 1.11 -13.89 -1.43
CA LYS A 188 1.96 -14.91 -0.81
C LYS A 188 2.06 -14.66 0.70
N ASP A 189 2.37 -13.44 1.10
CA ASP A 189 2.69 -13.11 2.49
C ASP A 189 1.44 -13.13 3.37
N ILE A 190 0.28 -12.66 2.87
CA ILE A 190 -0.98 -12.77 3.61
C ILE A 190 -1.43 -14.22 3.76
N GLN A 191 -1.19 -15.06 2.75
CA GLN A 191 -1.50 -16.49 2.79
C GLN A 191 -0.58 -17.27 3.72
N GLU A 192 0.68 -16.86 3.89
CA GLU A 192 1.57 -17.42 4.92
C GLU A 192 0.99 -17.23 6.33
N MET A 193 0.27 -16.12 6.58
CA MET A 193 -0.29 -15.81 7.90
C MET A 193 -1.66 -16.44 8.17
N TYR A 194 -2.54 -16.45 7.16
CA TYR A 194 -3.95 -16.83 7.33
C TYR A 194 -4.37 -18.09 6.57
N GLY A 195 -3.46 -18.66 5.80
CA GLY A 195 -3.73 -19.79 4.91
C GLY A 195 -4.33 -19.36 3.58
N LYS A 196 -4.29 -20.28 2.63
CA LYS A 196 -4.86 -20.07 1.30
C LYS A 196 -6.37 -20.21 1.34
N LYS A 197 -7.06 -19.32 0.64
CA LYS A 197 -8.43 -19.60 0.21
C LYS A 197 -8.33 -20.49 -1.03
N GLU A 198 -9.15 -21.53 -1.11
CA GLU A 198 -9.31 -22.25 -2.38
C GLU A 198 -9.92 -21.28 -3.39
N ILE A 199 -9.09 -20.73 -4.27
CA ILE A 199 -9.48 -19.85 -5.36
C ILE A 199 -9.25 -20.64 -6.64
N SER A 200 -10.26 -20.73 -7.51
CA SER A 200 -10.02 -21.12 -8.90
C SER A 200 -9.13 -20.04 -9.52
N LEU A 201 -7.88 -20.39 -9.80
CA LEU A 201 -6.86 -19.49 -10.37
C LEU A 201 -7.19 -19.16 -11.84
N ASP A 202 -8.26 -18.41 -12.08
CA ASP A 202 -8.51 -17.89 -13.43
C ASP A 202 -7.57 -16.72 -13.75
N ARG A 203 -6.93 -16.10 -12.73
CA ARG A 203 -5.88 -15.09 -12.90
C ARG A 203 -4.83 -15.18 -11.79
N LEU A 204 -3.59 -15.43 -12.17
CA LEU A 204 -2.44 -15.35 -11.26
C LEU A 204 -2.21 -13.89 -10.84
N PRO A 205 -1.83 -13.61 -9.58
CA PRO A 205 -1.41 -12.28 -9.18
C PRO A 205 -0.23 -11.78 -10.02
N PRO A 206 -0.18 -10.48 -10.38
CA PRO A 206 0.93 -9.92 -11.12
C PRO A 206 2.24 -10.03 -10.32
N LYS A 207 3.33 -10.27 -11.04
CA LYS A 207 4.68 -10.23 -10.48
C LYS A 207 5.39 -8.99 -10.98
N THR A 208 6.19 -8.38 -10.12
CA THR A 208 7.18 -7.39 -10.55
C THR A 208 8.26 -8.10 -11.34
N PRO A 209 8.55 -7.68 -12.58
CA PRO A 209 9.59 -8.33 -13.36
C PRO A 209 10.96 -8.07 -12.77
N ASP A 210 11.80 -9.10 -12.77
CA ASP A 210 13.20 -9.01 -12.34
C ASP A 210 14.06 -8.56 -13.53
N LYS A 211 14.80 -7.45 -13.35
CA LYS A 211 15.70 -6.88 -14.36
C LYS A 211 16.81 -7.84 -14.78
N CYS A 212 17.20 -8.76 -13.91
CA CYS A 212 18.29 -9.70 -14.15
C CYS A 212 17.79 -11.08 -14.59
N ASP A 213 16.49 -11.27 -14.75
CA ASP A 213 15.93 -12.52 -15.27
C ASP A 213 16.35 -12.69 -16.75
N PRO A 214 17.13 -13.73 -17.10
CA PRO A 214 17.59 -13.95 -18.47
C PRO A 214 16.44 -14.23 -19.45
N THR A 215 15.24 -14.53 -18.95
CA THR A 215 14.03 -14.77 -19.74
C THR A 215 13.13 -13.56 -19.84
N LEU A 216 13.50 -12.41 -19.25
CA LEU A 216 12.74 -11.18 -19.32
C LEU A 216 12.54 -10.73 -20.77
N SER A 217 11.28 -10.50 -21.14
CA SER A 217 10.88 -9.86 -22.39
C SER A 217 10.22 -8.52 -22.12
N PHE A 218 10.28 -7.61 -23.09
CA PHE A 218 9.67 -6.29 -23.02
C PHE A 218 8.46 -6.21 -23.94
N ASP A 219 7.43 -5.48 -23.51
CA ASP A 219 6.23 -5.26 -24.32
C ASP A 219 6.47 -4.12 -25.33
N ALA A 220 7.27 -3.12 -24.94
CA ALA A 220 7.74 -2.05 -25.81
C ALA A 220 9.08 -1.48 -25.32
N VAL A 221 9.85 -0.91 -26.24
CA VAL A 221 11.07 -0.14 -25.96
C VAL A 221 11.09 1.09 -26.85
N THR A 222 11.40 2.26 -26.28
CA THR A 222 11.49 3.51 -27.05
C THR A 222 12.60 4.42 -26.53
N GLY A 223 13.11 5.29 -27.40
CA GLY A 223 13.98 6.39 -26.99
C GLY A 223 13.13 7.60 -26.58
N PHE A 224 13.49 8.24 -25.47
CA PHE A 224 12.90 9.50 -25.02
C PHE A 224 13.99 10.44 -24.51
N GLN A 225 14.22 11.54 -25.22
CA GLN A 225 15.37 12.41 -24.98
C GLN A 225 16.70 11.64 -25.03
N GLN A 226 17.47 11.62 -23.93
CA GLN A 226 18.73 10.88 -23.81
C GLN A 226 18.56 9.54 -23.08
N GLU A 227 17.31 9.08 -22.90
CA GLU A 227 16.98 7.85 -22.18
C GLU A 227 16.44 6.78 -23.13
N LEU A 228 16.79 5.52 -22.84
CA LEU A 228 16.03 4.37 -23.30
C LEU A 228 14.99 4.01 -22.25
N VAL A 229 13.74 3.86 -22.69
CA VAL A 229 12.61 3.54 -21.84
C VAL A 229 12.06 2.16 -22.22
N PHE A 230 12.06 1.26 -21.26
CA PHE A 230 11.59 -0.13 -21.39
C PHE A 230 10.26 -0.29 -20.67
N PHE A 231 9.29 -0.93 -21.32
CA PHE A 231 7.95 -1.17 -20.79
C PHE A 231 7.71 -2.66 -20.62
N LYS A 232 7.22 -3.05 -19.43
CA LYS A 232 6.80 -4.42 -19.14
C LYS A 232 5.62 -4.42 -18.18
N ASP A 233 4.50 -4.94 -18.61
CA ASP A 233 3.24 -5.00 -17.88
C ASP A 233 2.83 -3.62 -17.34
N ARG A 234 2.98 -3.41 -16.03
CA ARG A 234 2.67 -2.14 -15.35
C ARG A 234 3.93 -1.34 -14.97
N PHE A 235 5.10 -1.77 -15.43
CA PHE A 235 6.41 -1.28 -15.02
C PHE A 235 7.14 -0.57 -16.17
N ILE A 236 7.91 0.43 -15.78
CA ILE A 236 8.73 1.24 -16.68
C ILE A 236 10.14 1.29 -16.08
N TRP A 237 11.16 1.05 -16.91
CA TRP A 237 12.55 1.31 -16.57
C TRP A 237 13.15 2.31 -17.53
N ARG A 238 14.05 3.15 -16.99
CA ARG A 238 14.77 4.17 -17.74
C ARG A 238 16.26 3.88 -17.61
N TYR A 239 16.95 3.92 -18.73
CA TYR A 239 18.40 3.77 -18.80
C TYR A 239 18.97 4.97 -19.54
N ILE A 240 19.92 5.66 -18.91
CA ILE A 240 20.71 6.69 -19.58
C ILE A 240 21.97 5.98 -20.07
N PRO A 241 22.17 5.81 -21.39
CA PRO A 241 23.42 5.31 -21.91
C PRO A 241 24.53 6.27 -21.50
N VAL A 242 25.54 5.78 -20.79
CA VAL A 242 26.75 6.57 -20.57
C VAL A 242 27.40 6.72 -21.94
N LEU A 243 27.37 7.92 -22.51
CA LEU A 243 28.19 8.26 -23.66
C LEU A 243 29.65 8.08 -23.21
N GLY A 244 30.27 6.98 -23.64
CA GLY A 244 31.67 6.71 -23.37
C GLY A 244 32.51 7.91 -23.84
N LYS A 245 33.44 8.33 -22.98
CA LYS A 245 34.59 9.13 -23.41
C LYS A 245 35.53 8.29 -24.25
#